data_AF-A0A6J5F6K0-F1
#
_entry.id   AF-A0A6J5F6K0-F1
#
_cell.length_a   1.000
_cell.length_b   1.000
_cell.length_c   1.000
_cell.angle_alpha   90.00
_cell.angle_beta   90.00
_cell.angle_gamma   90.00
#
_symmetry.space_group_name_H-M   'P 1'
#
loop_
_entity.id
_entity.type
_entity.pdbx_description
1 polymer ?
#
loop_
_entity_poly.entity_id
_entity_poly.type
_entity_poly.pdbx_seq_one_letter_code
_entity_poly.pdbx_strand_id
1 'polypeptide(L)'
;MLAWRNSWDIPDLTKETNEALAESSTAQRAQLYQTMQKQMLAHSPFVIMFQQVSQVAMRPGVSGIEVGPINDLVSYLHLKKE
;
A
#
# COMPACT_ATOMS: atom_id res chain seq x y z
N MET A 1 -2.80 -3.45 6.63
CA MET A 1 -3.22 -3.86 8.00
C MET A 1 -4.64 -3.38 8.35
N LEU A 2 -5.62 -3.45 7.43
CA LEU A 2 -6.98 -2.97 7.73
C LEU A 2 -7.84 -4.07 8.41
N ALA A 3 -7.83 -5.29 7.87
CA ALA A 3 -8.55 -6.44 8.43
C ALA A 3 -8.14 -6.76 9.87
N TRP A 4 -6.83 -6.97 10.12
CA TRP A 4 -6.31 -7.29 11.46
C TRP A 4 -6.62 -6.22 12.52
N ARG A 5 -6.46 -4.93 12.18
CA ARG A 5 -6.75 -3.82 13.11
C ARG A 5 -8.22 -3.72 13.51
N ASN A 6 -9.12 -4.32 12.73
CA ASN A 6 -10.56 -4.33 12.98
C ASN A 6 -11.07 -5.72 13.36
N SER A 7 -10.16 -6.66 13.68
CA SER A 7 -10.50 -8.05 14.04
C SER A 7 -11.45 -8.71 13.03
N TRP A 8 -11.36 -8.34 11.75
CA TRP A 8 -12.18 -8.92 10.71
C TRP A 8 -11.51 -10.21 10.20
N ASP A 9 -12.06 -11.35 10.61
CA ASP A 9 -11.59 -12.68 10.22
C ASP A 9 -12.26 -13.15 8.92
N ILE A 10 -11.44 -13.64 7.99
CA ILE A 10 -11.85 -14.09 6.65
C ILE A 10 -10.92 -15.23 6.22
N PRO A 11 -11.16 -16.45 6.70
CA PRO A 11 -10.24 -17.57 6.46
C PRO A 11 -10.10 -17.91 4.96
N ASP A 12 -11.18 -17.77 4.19
CA ASP A 12 -11.17 -18.09 2.75
C ASP A 12 -10.25 -17.14 1.95
N LEU A 13 -10.44 -15.82 2.08
CA LEU A 13 -9.56 -14.84 1.45
C LEU A 13 -8.11 -14.96 1.93
N THR A 14 -7.90 -15.36 3.20
CA THR A 14 -6.57 -15.63 3.74
C THR A 14 -5.90 -16.81 3.02
N LYS A 15 -6.66 -17.89 2.79
CA LYS A 15 -6.18 -19.06 2.05
C LYS A 15 -5.84 -18.70 0.59
N GLU A 16 -6.74 -18.02 -0.11
CA GLU A 16 -6.53 -17.57 -1.49
C GLU A 16 -5.30 -16.65 -1.61
N THR A 17 -5.08 -15.79 -0.62
CA THR A 17 -3.90 -14.91 -0.59
C THR A 17 -2.60 -15.71 -0.48
N ASN A 18 -2.58 -16.78 0.33
CA ASN A 18 -1.43 -17.66 0.47
C ASN A 18 -1.16 -18.47 -0.81
N GLU A 19 -2.21 -18.94 -1.50
CA GLU A 19 -2.09 -19.62 -2.79
C GLU A 19 -1.55 -18.68 -3.87
N ALA A 20 -2.08 -17.46 -3.95
CA ALA A 20 -1.60 -16.44 -4.90
C ALA A 20 -0.14 -16.03 -4.63
N LEU A 21 0.31 -16.05 -3.36
CA LEU A 21 1.71 -15.80 -3.01
C LEU A 21 2.65 -16.87 -3.58
N ALA A 22 2.19 -18.13 -3.64
CA ALA A 22 2.96 -19.24 -4.20
C ALA A 22 2.91 -19.31 -5.74
N GLU A 23 2.02 -18.58 -6.40
CA GLU A 23 1.91 -18.54 -7.86
C GLU A 23 3.16 -17.93 -8.49
N SER A 24 3.79 -18.65 -9.43
CA SER A 24 5.04 -18.24 -10.07
C SER A 24 4.82 -17.22 -11.20
N SER A 25 3.76 -17.41 -11.98
CA SER A 25 3.42 -16.54 -13.11
C SER A 25 2.98 -15.16 -12.62
N THR A 26 3.70 -14.12 -13.04
CA THR A 26 3.38 -12.73 -12.70
C THR A 26 1.98 -12.33 -13.17
N ALA A 27 1.60 -12.73 -14.39
CA ALA A 27 0.30 -12.41 -14.96
C ALA A 27 -0.84 -13.09 -14.21
N GLN A 28 -0.69 -14.38 -13.88
CA GLN A 28 -1.72 -15.12 -13.14
C GLN A 28 -1.83 -14.59 -11.71
N ARG A 29 -0.70 -14.36 -11.03
CA ARG A 29 -0.68 -13.78 -9.68
C ARG A 29 -1.35 -12.40 -9.63
N ALA A 30 -1.11 -11.55 -10.62
CA ALA A 30 -1.78 -10.25 -10.71
C ALA A 30 -3.31 -10.40 -10.87
N GLN A 31 -3.76 -11.36 -11.69
CA GLN A 31 -5.18 -11.62 -11.87
C GLN A 31 -5.84 -12.15 -10.59
N LEU A 32 -5.18 -13.05 -9.86
CA LEU A 32 -5.65 -13.55 -8.57
C LEU A 32 -5.82 -12.41 -7.57
N TYR A 33 -4.82 -11.53 -7.44
CA TYR A 33 -4.91 -10.38 -6.53
C TYR A 33 -6.03 -9.41 -6.92
N GLN A 34 -6.25 -9.15 -8.20
CA GLN A 34 -7.36 -8.30 -8.62
C GLN A 34 -8.72 -8.89 -8.25
N THR A 35 -8.90 -10.20 -8.42
CA THR A 35 -10.14 -10.89 -8.03
C THR A 35 -10.39 -10.79 -6.53
N MET A 36 -9.38 -11.11 -5.72
CA MET A 36 -9.47 -11.02 -4.25
C MET A 36 -9.75 -9.59 -3.78
N GLN A 37 -9.10 -8.59 -4.38
CA GLN A 37 -9.34 -7.18 -4.04
C GLN A 37 -10.78 -6.75 -4.36
N LYS A 38 -11.35 -7.20 -5.48
CA LYS A 38 -12.76 -6.94 -5.81
C LYS A 38 -13.72 -7.55 -4.79
N GLN A 39 -13.46 -8.79 -4.37
CA GLN A 39 -14.27 -9.45 -3.34
C GLN A 39 -14.16 -8.73 -1.99
N MET A 40 -12.95 -8.32 -1.60
CA MET A 40 -12.75 -7.53 -0.39
C MET A 40 -13.52 -6.21 -0.44
N LEU A 41 -13.46 -5.48 -1.56
CA LEU A 41 -14.21 -4.24 -1.73
C LEU A 41 -15.73 -4.46 -1.67
N ALA A 42 -16.24 -5.58 -2.20
CA ALA A 42 -17.67 -5.88 -2.24
C ALA A 42 -18.23 -6.37 -0.89
N HIS A 43 -17.44 -7.09 -0.11
CA HIS A 43 -17.93 -7.83 1.07
C HIS A 43 -17.30 -7.39 2.39
N SER A 44 -16.32 -6.48 2.38
CA SER A 44 -15.73 -5.97 3.62
C SER A 44 -16.66 -5.02 4.38
N PRO A 45 -16.46 -4.90 5.71
CA PRO A 45 -17.10 -3.86 6.50
C PRO A 45 -16.44 -2.48 6.30
N PHE A 46 -15.63 -2.30 5.25
CA PHE A 46 -14.85 -1.09 5.03
C PHE A 46 -15.43 -0.25 3.90
N VAL A 47 -15.51 1.05 4.15
CA VAL A 47 -15.76 2.06 3.11
C VAL A 47 -14.44 2.79 2.86
N ILE A 48 -13.81 2.51 1.72
CA ILE A 48 -12.55 3.14 1.32
C ILE A 48 -12.88 4.42 0.55
N MET A 49 -12.46 5.57 1.08
CA MET A 49 -12.77 6.89 0.50
C MET A 49 -11.57 7.54 -0.19
N PHE A 50 -10.42 7.57 0.47
CA PHE A 50 -9.24 8.30 0.00
C PHE A 50 -7.95 7.52 0.24
N GLN A 51 -6.95 7.75 -0.61
CA GLN A 51 -5.58 7.36 -0.38
C GLN A 51 -4.84 8.54 0.26
N GLN A 52 -4.05 8.27 1.30
CA GLN A 52 -3.20 9.30 1.91
C GLN A 52 -2.22 9.87 0.87
N VAL A 53 -2.19 11.20 0.76
CA VAL A 53 -1.18 11.92 -0.02
C VAL A 53 -0.21 12.58 0.96
N SER A 54 1.08 12.38 0.75
CA SER A 54 2.12 13.03 1.56
C SER A 54 2.32 14.46 1.05
N GLN A 55 2.08 15.45 1.92
CA GLN A 55 2.39 16.85 1.63
C GLN A 55 3.71 17.23 2.30
N VAL A 56 4.65 17.74 1.51
CA VAL A 56 6.00 18.09 1.97
C VAL A 56 6.17 19.59 1.85
N ALA A 57 6.31 20.27 2.98
CA ALA A 57 6.63 21.70 3.01
C ALA A 57 8.14 21.89 3.11
N MET A 58 8.69 22.77 2.26
CA MET A 58 10.12 23.11 2.27
C MET A 58 10.30 24.63 2.28
N ARG A 59 11.41 25.08 2.89
CA ARG A 59 11.83 26.47 2.81
C ARG A 59 12.18 26.83 1.35
N PRO A 60 11.81 28.03 0.87
CA PRO A 60 12.29 28.51 -0.44
C PRO A 60 13.82 28.46 -0.55
N GLY A 61 14.33 27.98 -1.69
CA GLY A 61 15.76 27.80 -1.94
C GLY A 61 16.38 26.56 -1.30
N VAL A 62 15.57 25.56 -0.92
CA VAL A 62 16.06 24.25 -0.47
C VAL A 62 15.57 23.18 -1.45
N SER A 63 16.49 22.36 -1.94
CA SER A 63 16.20 21.27 -2.89
C SER A 63 16.92 19.98 -2.50
N GLY A 64 16.53 18.86 -3.13
CA GLY A 64 17.19 17.57 -2.97
C GLY A 64 16.74 16.73 -1.76
N ILE A 65 15.62 17.06 -1.12
CA ILE A 65 14.96 16.12 -0.20
C ILE A 65 14.30 15.00 -1.01
N GLU A 66 14.43 13.77 -0.55
CA GLU A 66 13.76 12.61 -1.12
C GLU A 66 12.77 12.06 -0.09
N VAL A 67 11.48 12.11 -0.42
CA VAL A 67 10.42 11.60 0.44
C VAL A 67 9.89 10.30 -0.17
N GLY A 68 10.29 9.18 0.43
CA GLY A 68 9.87 7.86 -0.01
C GLY A 68 8.39 7.54 0.29
N PRO A 69 7.92 6.38 -0.17
CA PRO A 69 6.52 5.95 -0.03
C PRO A 69 6.10 5.63 1.42
N ILE A 70 7.06 5.47 2.33
CA ILE A 70 6.85 5.29 3.76
C ILE A 70 7.72 6.29 4.54
N ASN A 71 7.30 6.61 5.77
CA ASN A 71 7.94 7.64 6.60
C ASN A 71 9.43 7.36 6.89
N ASP A 72 9.82 6.08 6.92
CA ASP A 72 11.19 5.65 7.21
C ASP A 72 12.15 5.83 6.01
N LEU A 73 11.62 6.20 4.85
CA LEU A 73 12.39 6.42 3.61
C LEU A 73 12.54 7.92 3.27
N VAL A 74 12.53 8.79 4.28
CA VAL A 74 12.89 10.19 4.08
C VAL A 74 14.41 10.34 4.12
N SER A 75 15.00 10.74 2.99
CA SER A 75 16.45 10.96 2.86
C SER A 75 16.78 12.44 2.75
N TYR A 76 17.78 12.84 3.55
CA TYR A 76 18.37 14.18 3.56
C TYR A 76 19.75 14.22 2.91
N LEU A 77 20.22 13.11 2.33
CA LEU A 77 21.59 12.97 1.84
C LEU A 77 21.93 13.99 0.74
N HIS A 78 20.98 14.26 -0.15
CA HIS A 78 21.14 15.17 -1.28
C HIS A 78 20.62 16.58 -1.00
N LEU A 79 20.33 16.90 0.27
CA LEU A 79 19.79 18.20 0.66
C LEU A 79 20.80 19.31 0.39
N LYS A 80 20.37 20.34 -0.34
CA LYS A 80 21.20 21.50 -0.65
C LYS A 80 20.40 22.79 -0.57
N LYS A 81 21.12 23.86 -0.24
CA LYS A 81 20.64 25.23 -0.38
C LYS A 81 21.01 25.72 -1.78
N GLU A 82 20.04 26.30 -2.48
CA GLU A 82 20.27 27.02 -3.73
C GLU A 82 21.03 28.34 -3.50
#